data_AF-A0A1G9MMQ8-F1
#
_entry.id   AF-A0A1G9MMQ8-F1
#
_cell.length_a   1.000
_cell.length_b   1.000
_cell.length_c   1.000
_cell.angle_alpha   90.00
_cell.angle_beta   90.00
_cell.angle_gamma   90.00
#
_symmetry.space_group_name_H-M   'P 1'
#
loop_
_entity.id
_entity.type
_entity.pdbx_description
1 polymer ?
#
loop_
_entity_poly.entity_id
_entity_poly.type
_entity_poly.pdbx_seq_one_letter_code
_entity_poly.pdbx_strand_id
1 'polypeptide(L)'
;MTLAPQKYGSPVSLVLMGSLVIAVMVIATAGEFELIGREWAKRGVGAALALLLLVVGNYWPKLFIPVDARRANPGPVLAAERFAATILVIAGLAALAVWVWWPATQMMAVAGAIVLAGFGLTAANWVRVILTGGAAAQSAASGLLASQPRLTVLMLMHALFWVAVIFFADSVWGDAVSRWLTVPFLLLNGGLGLLYSRRLNRQRPAK
;
A
#
# COMPACT_ATOMS: atom_id res chain seq x y z
N MET A 1 -9.36 -15.54 -33.33
CA MET A 1 -9.93 -15.73 -31.99
C MET A 1 -9.71 -14.43 -31.20
N THR A 2 -10.69 -13.52 -31.23
CA THR A 2 -10.62 -12.19 -30.61
C THR A 2 -10.95 -12.31 -29.12
N LEU A 3 -9.94 -12.21 -28.27
CA LEU A 3 -10.12 -12.20 -26.82
C LEU A 3 -10.81 -10.89 -26.42
N ALA A 4 -12.01 -10.99 -25.84
CA ALA A 4 -12.71 -9.85 -25.26
C ALA A 4 -11.83 -9.16 -24.21
N PRO A 5 -11.87 -7.82 -24.10
CA PRO A 5 -11.14 -7.10 -23.07
C PRO A 5 -11.65 -7.55 -21.70
N GLN A 6 -10.83 -8.31 -20.96
CA GLN A 6 -11.10 -8.62 -19.57
C GLN A 6 -11.18 -7.30 -18.80
N LYS A 7 -12.33 -7.03 -18.19
CA LYS A 7 -12.50 -5.93 -17.23
C LYS A 7 -11.54 -6.18 -16.06
N TYR A 8 -10.40 -5.50 -16.09
CA TYR A 8 -9.41 -5.53 -15.02
C TYR A 8 -9.99 -4.90 -13.75
N GLY A 9 -10.06 -5.70 -12.68
CA GLY A 9 -10.53 -5.29 -11.36
C GLY A 9 -12.05 -5.33 -11.22
N SER A 10 -12.57 -6.06 -10.22
CA SER A 10 -13.98 -5.94 -9.89
C SER A 10 -14.22 -4.51 -9.39
N PRO A 11 -15.28 -3.81 -9.85
CA PRO A 11 -15.60 -2.44 -9.40
C PRO A 11 -15.73 -2.38 -7.87
N VAL A 12 -16.14 -3.49 -7.25
CA VAL A 12 -16.29 -3.66 -5.80
C VAL A 12 -15.01 -3.37 -5.02
N SER A 13 -13.82 -3.77 -5.51
CA SER A 13 -12.57 -3.56 -4.77
C SER A 13 -12.11 -2.10 -4.79
N LEU A 14 -12.22 -1.43 -5.94
CA LEU A 14 -11.90 -0.01 -6.06
C LEU A 14 -12.86 0.83 -5.21
N VAL A 15 -14.14 0.45 -5.21
CA VAL A 15 -15.16 1.06 -4.34
C VAL A 15 -14.81 0.84 -2.86
N LEU A 16 -14.41 -0.38 -2.47
CA LEU A 16 -14.00 -0.68 -1.09
C LEU A 16 -12.79 0.16 -0.67
N MET A 17 -11.73 0.20 -1.48
CA MET A 17 -10.54 1.01 -1.19
C MET A 17 -10.88 2.50 -1.10
N GLY A 18 -11.68 3.02 -2.03
CA GLY A 18 -12.16 4.40 -2.02
C GLY A 18 -12.99 4.71 -0.77
N SER A 19 -13.90 3.82 -0.38
CA SER A 19 -14.70 3.97 0.83
C SER A 19 -13.86 3.96 2.11
N LEU A 20 -12.78 3.15 2.17
CA LEU A 20 -11.88 3.12 3.31
C LEU A 20 -11.08 4.42 3.42
N VAL A 21 -10.63 4.99 2.30
CA VAL A 21 -9.96 6.31 2.29
C VAL A 21 -10.93 7.40 2.75
N ILE A 22 -12.16 7.39 2.26
CA ILE A 22 -13.20 8.34 2.70
C ILE A 22 -13.50 8.16 4.18
N ALA A 23 -13.62 6.93 4.68
CA ALA A 23 -13.83 6.66 6.10
C ALA A 23 -12.69 7.20 6.96
N VAL A 24 -11.43 7.01 6.55
CA VAL A 24 -10.27 7.61 7.23
C VAL A 24 -10.39 9.12 7.30
N MET A 25 -10.75 9.79 6.18
CA MET A 25 -10.92 11.24 6.15
C MET A 25 -12.05 11.68 7.10
N VAL A 26 -13.22 11.06 7.03
CA VAL A 26 -14.37 11.41 7.86
C VAL A 26 -14.06 11.22 9.35
N ILE A 27 -13.44 10.11 9.74
CA ILE A 27 -13.09 9.84 11.15
C ILE A 27 -12.02 10.83 11.64
N ALA A 28 -10.99 11.11 10.82
CA ALA A 28 -9.96 12.07 11.17
C ALA A 28 -10.56 13.48 11.36
N THR A 29 -11.40 13.92 10.44
CA THR A 29 -12.09 15.21 10.53
C THR A 29 -13.02 15.27 11.75
N ALA A 30 -13.79 14.22 12.02
CA ALA A 30 -14.64 14.16 13.21
C ALA A 30 -13.84 14.23 14.52
N GLY A 31 -12.64 13.65 14.55
CA GLY A 31 -11.72 13.74 15.69
C GLY A 31 -11.15 15.14 15.90
N GLU A 32 -10.83 15.87 14.83
CA GLU A 32 -10.33 17.26 14.90
C GLU A 32 -11.41 18.25 15.37
N PHE A 33 -12.67 18.02 15.02
CA PHE A 33 -13.80 18.83 15.48
C PHE A 33 -14.37 18.39 16.84
N GLU A 34 -13.66 17.51 17.57
CA GLU A 34 -14.07 16.97 18.87
C GLU A 34 -15.46 16.29 18.89
N LEU A 35 -15.99 15.91 17.72
CA LEU A 35 -17.27 15.20 17.59
C LEU A 35 -17.21 13.78 18.14
N ILE A 36 -16.00 13.21 18.15
CA ILE A 36 -15.67 11.91 18.73
C ILE A 36 -14.42 12.06 19.59
N GLY A 37 -14.32 11.27 20.66
CA GLY A 37 -13.13 11.27 21.51
C GLY A 37 -11.86 10.99 20.70
N ARG A 38 -10.80 11.78 20.92
CA ARG A 38 -9.54 11.71 20.15
C ARG A 38 -8.93 10.30 20.13
N GLU A 39 -9.10 9.54 21.20
CA GLU A 39 -8.68 8.13 21.26
C GLU A 39 -9.45 7.26 20.26
N TRP A 40 -10.78 7.38 20.22
CA TRP A 40 -11.64 6.64 19.30
C TRP A 40 -11.38 7.03 17.84
N ALA A 41 -11.10 8.31 17.57
CA ALA A 41 -10.68 8.76 16.24
C ALA A 41 -9.39 8.06 15.80
N LYS A 42 -8.36 8.04 16.67
CA LYS A 42 -7.09 7.36 16.39
C LYS A 42 -7.27 5.86 16.13
N ARG A 43 -8.07 5.18 16.96
CA ARG A 43 -8.39 3.75 16.78
C ARG A 43 -9.13 3.50 15.47
N GLY A 44 -10.14 4.31 15.15
CA GLY A 44 -10.92 4.19 13.92
C GLY A 44 -10.08 4.38 12.66
N VAL A 45 -9.24 5.43 12.64
CA VAL A 45 -8.30 5.67 11.53
C VAL A 45 -7.30 4.53 11.41
N GLY A 46 -6.68 4.11 12.52
CA GLY A 46 -5.71 3.02 12.55
C GLY A 46 -6.28 1.69 12.04
N ALA A 47 -7.49 1.34 12.49
CA ALA A 47 -8.19 0.14 12.04
C ALA A 47 -8.55 0.21 10.55
N ALA A 48 -9.05 1.36 10.06
CA ALA A 48 -9.38 1.55 8.65
C ALA A 48 -8.13 1.44 7.74
N LEU A 49 -6.99 1.97 8.20
CA LEU A 49 -5.71 1.83 7.50
C LEU A 49 -5.19 0.38 7.50
N ALA A 50 -5.35 -0.34 8.61
CA ALA A 50 -4.99 -1.77 8.68
C ALA A 50 -5.86 -2.62 7.73
N LEU A 51 -7.16 -2.31 7.65
CA LEU A 51 -8.06 -2.92 6.67
C LEU A 51 -7.66 -2.58 5.24
N LEU A 52 -7.27 -1.33 4.98
CA LEU A 52 -6.79 -0.90 3.67
C LEU A 52 -5.52 -1.68 3.28
N LEU A 53 -4.59 -1.88 4.20
CA LEU A 53 -3.40 -2.70 3.98
C LEU A 53 -3.75 -4.16 3.65
N LEU A 54 -4.72 -4.74 4.36
CA LEU A 54 -5.20 -6.11 4.10
C LEU A 54 -5.81 -6.24 2.71
N VAL A 55 -6.67 -5.29 2.33
CA VAL A 55 -7.27 -5.24 0.98
C VAL A 55 -6.17 -5.13 -0.06
N VAL A 56 -5.26 -4.16 0.07
CA VAL A 56 -4.13 -3.96 -0.84
C VAL A 56 -3.29 -5.23 -0.98
N GLY A 57 -2.88 -5.84 0.14
CA GLY A 57 -2.09 -7.07 0.15
C GLY A 57 -2.78 -8.22 -0.58
N ASN A 58 -4.09 -8.41 -0.36
CA ASN A 58 -4.86 -9.46 -1.02
C ASN A 58 -5.06 -9.24 -2.52
N TYR A 59 -5.14 -7.98 -2.97
CA TYR A 59 -5.31 -7.64 -4.38
C TYR A 59 -3.99 -7.52 -5.14
N TRP A 60 -2.86 -7.38 -4.45
CA TRP A 60 -1.54 -7.28 -5.05
C TRP A 60 -1.25 -8.41 -6.06
N PRO A 61 -1.40 -9.71 -5.75
CA PRO A 61 -1.11 -10.76 -6.74
C PRO A 61 -2.08 -10.74 -7.93
N LYS A 62 -3.30 -10.23 -7.74
CA LYS A 62 -4.36 -10.25 -8.76
C LYS A 62 -4.17 -9.15 -9.80
N LEU A 63 -3.57 -8.03 -9.42
CA LEU A 63 -3.30 -6.89 -10.32
C LEU A 63 -1.94 -7.01 -11.04
N PHE A 64 -1.05 -7.86 -10.52
CA PHE A 64 0.33 -7.98 -10.98
C PHE A 64 0.57 -9.15 -11.93
N ILE A 65 -0.35 -10.11 -12.05
CA ILE A 65 -0.22 -11.21 -13.02
C ILE A 65 -0.93 -10.84 -14.34
N PRO A 66 -0.21 -10.48 -15.43
CA PRO A 66 -0.80 -10.54 -16.75
C PRO A 66 -0.90 -12.02 -17.16
N VAL A 67 -2.02 -12.39 -17.79
CA VAL A 67 -2.25 -13.75 -18.29
C VAL A 67 -1.14 -14.20 -19.25
N ASP A 68 -0.47 -13.25 -19.92
CA ASP A 68 0.62 -13.51 -20.86
C ASP A 68 1.97 -13.84 -20.18
N ALA A 69 2.27 -13.29 -19.00
CA ALA A 69 3.50 -13.65 -18.27
C ALA A 69 3.43 -15.06 -17.65
N ARG A 70 2.23 -15.62 -17.46
CA ARG A 70 2.08 -17.03 -17.05
C ARG A 70 2.65 -17.99 -18.09
N ARG A 71 2.76 -17.58 -19.37
CA ARG A 71 3.29 -18.41 -20.46
C ARG A 71 4.81 -18.37 -20.59
N ALA A 72 5.50 -17.40 -19.96
CA ALA A 72 6.95 -17.20 -20.10
C ALA A 72 7.81 -17.79 -18.95
N ASN A 73 7.20 -18.55 -18.03
CA ASN A 73 7.84 -19.22 -16.88
C ASN A 73 8.53 -18.28 -15.84
N PRO A 74 7.78 -17.48 -15.05
CA PRO A 74 8.34 -16.54 -14.06
C PRO A 74 8.24 -17.07 -12.61
N GLY A 75 8.57 -18.35 -12.38
CA GLY A 75 8.46 -19.02 -11.07
C GLY A 75 8.93 -18.18 -9.85
N PRO A 76 10.16 -17.63 -9.85
CA PRO A 76 10.69 -16.89 -8.70
C PRO A 76 10.04 -15.52 -8.48
N VAL A 77 9.65 -14.82 -9.55
CA VAL A 77 8.96 -13.51 -9.45
C VAL A 77 7.55 -13.68 -8.90
N LEU A 78 6.83 -14.70 -9.40
CA LEU A 78 5.48 -15.01 -8.92
C LEU A 78 5.46 -15.43 -7.45
N ALA A 79 6.45 -16.23 -7.04
CA ALA A 79 6.62 -16.60 -5.65
C ALA A 79 6.89 -15.37 -4.77
N ALA A 80 7.70 -14.43 -5.26
CA ALA A 80 8.01 -13.19 -4.55
C ALA A 80 6.79 -12.29 -4.36
N GLU A 81 5.96 -12.13 -5.39
CA GLU A 81 4.71 -11.38 -5.33
C GLU A 81 3.70 -11.99 -4.36
N ARG A 82 3.58 -13.32 -4.35
CA ARG A 82 2.71 -14.03 -3.41
C ARG A 82 3.21 -13.91 -1.98
N PHE A 83 4.52 -14.03 -1.77
CA PHE A 83 5.12 -13.84 -0.46
C PHE A 83 4.85 -12.43 0.07
N ALA A 84 5.12 -11.40 -0.74
CA ALA A 84 4.84 -10.01 -0.41
C ALA A 84 3.38 -9.80 0.00
N ALA A 85 2.45 -10.28 -0.83
CA ALA A 85 1.02 -10.20 -0.55
C ALA A 85 0.61 -10.87 0.76
N THR A 86 1.09 -12.09 1.01
CA THR A 86 0.80 -12.83 2.23
C THR A 86 1.34 -12.10 3.47
N ILE A 87 2.59 -11.62 3.41
CA ILE A 87 3.20 -10.88 4.53
C ILE A 87 2.42 -9.59 4.82
N LEU A 88 2.00 -8.86 3.80
CA LEU A 88 1.23 -7.63 3.97
C LEU A 88 -0.18 -7.90 4.53
N VAL A 89 -0.83 -9.00 4.13
CA VAL A 89 -2.11 -9.42 4.72
C VAL A 89 -1.94 -9.80 6.19
N ILE A 90 -0.91 -10.58 6.53
CA ILE A 90 -0.61 -10.96 7.91
C ILE A 90 -0.31 -9.72 8.76
N ALA A 91 0.52 -8.80 8.24
CA ALA A 91 0.82 -7.54 8.91
C ALA A 91 -0.44 -6.67 9.10
N GLY A 92 -1.32 -6.62 8.10
CA GLY A 92 -2.61 -5.92 8.20
C GLY A 92 -3.54 -6.52 9.24
N LEU A 93 -3.67 -7.85 9.29
CA LEU A 93 -4.46 -8.56 10.30
C LEU A 93 -3.90 -8.33 11.71
N ALA A 94 -2.58 -8.45 11.88
CA ALA A 94 -1.92 -8.24 13.16
C ALA A 94 -2.05 -6.78 13.63
N ALA A 95 -1.85 -5.80 12.73
CA ALA A 95 -2.04 -4.39 13.04
C ALA A 95 -3.50 -4.09 13.40
N LEU A 96 -4.48 -4.66 12.68
CA LEU A 96 -5.90 -4.52 12.99
C LEU A 96 -6.21 -5.06 14.40
N ALA A 97 -5.65 -6.22 14.75
CA ALA A 97 -5.81 -6.78 16.08
C ALA A 97 -5.24 -5.86 17.16
N VAL A 98 -4.09 -5.24 16.92
CA VAL A 98 -3.50 -4.25 17.84
C VAL A 98 -4.44 -3.05 18.03
N TRP A 99 -5.02 -2.52 16.95
CA TRP A 99 -5.94 -1.38 17.05
C TRP A 99 -7.23 -1.68 17.82
N VAL A 100 -7.72 -2.92 17.73
CA VAL A 100 -8.95 -3.33 18.41
C VAL A 100 -8.70 -3.67 19.88
N TRP A 101 -7.66 -4.45 20.18
CA TRP A 101 -7.50 -5.07 21.51
C TRP A 101 -6.35 -4.53 22.35
N TRP A 102 -5.39 -3.78 21.77
CA TRP A 102 -4.22 -3.31 22.51
C TRP A 102 -4.51 -2.03 23.32
N PRO A 103 -3.79 -1.78 24.43
CA PRO A 103 -3.83 -0.50 25.13
C PRO A 103 -3.48 0.70 24.23
N ALA A 104 -4.26 1.78 24.36
CA ALA A 104 -4.16 2.93 23.48
C ALA A 104 -2.82 3.69 23.56
N THR A 105 -2.12 3.58 24.68
CA THR A 105 -0.82 4.22 24.88
C THR A 105 0.29 3.60 24.03
N GLN A 106 0.15 2.33 23.63
CA GLN A 106 1.20 1.57 22.92
C GLN A 106 0.77 1.13 21.52
N MET A 107 -0.53 1.18 21.19
CA MET A 107 -1.08 0.67 19.94
C MET A 107 -0.38 1.23 18.70
N MET A 108 -0.04 2.53 18.70
CA MET A 108 0.61 3.20 17.56
C MET A 108 2.02 2.67 17.31
N ALA A 109 2.79 2.48 18.38
CA ALA A 109 4.15 1.94 18.30
C ALA A 109 4.13 0.50 17.78
N VAL A 110 3.29 -0.35 18.38
CA VAL A 110 3.24 -1.78 18.06
C VAL A 110 2.69 -2.01 16.65
N ALA A 111 1.58 -1.36 16.30
CA ALA A 111 1.01 -1.48 14.95
C ALA A 111 1.96 -0.91 13.88
N GLY A 112 2.58 0.24 14.14
CA GLY A 112 3.59 0.83 13.27
C GLY A 112 4.77 -0.10 13.04
N ALA A 113 5.32 -0.69 14.10
CA ALA A 113 6.42 -1.65 14.01
C ALA A 113 6.06 -2.90 13.20
N ILE A 114 4.86 -3.47 13.42
CA ILE A 114 4.36 -4.63 12.65
C ILE A 114 4.27 -4.31 11.16
N VAL A 115 3.68 -3.17 10.81
CA VAL A 115 3.52 -2.78 9.41
C VAL A 115 4.89 -2.52 8.76
N LEU A 116 5.79 -1.81 9.44
CA LEU A 116 7.15 -1.55 8.95
C LEU A 116 7.96 -2.84 8.78
N ALA A 117 7.84 -3.79 9.71
CA ALA A 117 8.46 -5.11 9.59
C ALA A 117 7.90 -5.88 8.38
N GLY A 118 6.58 -5.84 8.15
CA GLY A 118 5.95 -6.43 6.98
C GLY A 118 6.46 -5.85 5.66
N PHE A 119 6.58 -4.52 5.58
CA PHE A 119 7.20 -3.84 4.44
C PHE A 119 8.68 -4.20 4.28
N GLY A 120 9.44 -4.25 5.38
CA GLY A 120 10.85 -4.62 5.38
C GLY A 120 11.09 -6.04 4.86
N LEU A 121 10.31 -7.02 5.33
CA LEU A 121 10.36 -8.41 4.84
C LEU A 121 9.99 -8.51 3.36
N THR A 122 8.97 -7.76 2.95
CA THR A 122 8.54 -7.69 1.55
C THR A 122 9.66 -7.11 0.67
N ALA A 123 10.27 -6.00 1.08
CA ALA A 123 11.37 -5.36 0.37
C ALA A 123 12.61 -6.24 0.32
N ALA A 124 12.99 -6.88 1.44
CA ALA A 124 14.12 -7.80 1.50
C ALA A 124 13.95 -8.99 0.56
N ASN A 125 12.74 -9.55 0.49
CA ASN A 125 12.44 -10.63 -0.45
C ASN A 125 12.54 -10.16 -1.92
N TRP A 126 12.07 -8.96 -2.23
CA TRP A 126 12.22 -8.38 -3.57
C TRP A 126 13.66 -8.10 -3.93
N VAL A 127 14.46 -7.55 -3.01
CA VAL A 127 15.90 -7.32 -3.21
C VAL A 127 16.60 -8.64 -3.50
N ARG A 128 16.33 -9.69 -2.71
CA ARG A 128 16.84 -11.04 -2.97
C ARG A 128 16.52 -11.48 -4.40
N VAL A 129 15.27 -11.35 -4.83
CA VAL A 129 14.80 -11.78 -6.16
C VAL A 129 15.42 -10.97 -7.29
N ILE A 130 15.65 -9.67 -7.11
CA ILE A 130 16.35 -8.83 -8.09
C ILE A 130 17.82 -9.24 -8.20
N LEU A 131 18.48 -9.52 -7.08
CA LEU A 131 19.89 -9.91 -7.05
C LEU A 131 20.13 -11.31 -7.61
N THR A 132 19.19 -12.25 -7.42
CA THR A 132 19.35 -13.66 -7.84
C THR A 132 18.58 -14.02 -9.11
N GLY A 133 17.63 -13.19 -9.56
CA GLY A 133 16.67 -13.53 -10.62
C GLY A 133 17.01 -13.08 -12.05
N GLY A 134 18.17 -12.45 -12.26
CA GLY A 134 18.68 -12.08 -13.59
C GLY A 134 17.72 -11.21 -14.43
N ALA A 135 17.80 -11.35 -15.77
CA ALA A 135 17.03 -10.53 -16.72
C ALA A 135 15.50 -10.67 -16.57
N ALA A 136 15.01 -11.83 -16.11
CA ALA A 136 13.59 -12.07 -15.89
C ALA A 136 13.02 -11.18 -14.77
N ALA A 137 13.74 -11.04 -13.66
CA ALA A 137 13.37 -10.16 -12.55
C ALA A 137 13.42 -8.67 -12.95
N GLN A 138 14.40 -8.28 -13.76
CA GLN A 138 14.49 -6.91 -14.30
C GLN A 138 13.35 -6.59 -15.28
N SER A 139 12.94 -7.55 -16.12
CA SER A 139 11.78 -7.38 -17.02
C SER A 139 10.46 -7.25 -16.25
N ALA A 140 10.32 -7.98 -15.14
CA ALA A 140 9.14 -7.89 -14.28
C ALA A 140 9.06 -6.53 -13.58
N ALA A 141 10.18 -6.02 -13.05
CA ALA A 141 10.27 -4.70 -12.44
C ALA A 141 9.95 -3.57 -13.43
N SER A 142 10.39 -3.70 -14.68
CA SER A 142 10.09 -2.71 -15.73
C SER A 142 8.63 -2.79 -16.21
N GLY A 143 8.05 -4.00 -16.28
CA GLY A 143 6.61 -4.20 -16.50
C GLY A 143 5.72 -3.68 -15.37
N LEU A 144 6.25 -3.57 -14.15
CA LEU A 144 5.58 -3.02 -12.98
C LEU A 144 5.27 -1.52 -13.13
N LEU A 145 6.18 -0.80 -13.79
CA LEU A 145 6.03 0.63 -14.11
C LEU A 145 5.23 0.87 -15.41
N ALA A 146 4.93 -0.18 -16.16
CA ALA A 146 4.31 -0.08 -17.48
C ALA A 146 2.76 -0.02 -17.44
N SER A 147 2.12 -0.49 -16.36
CA SER A 147 0.65 -0.52 -16.27
C SER A 147 0.10 0.43 -15.18
N GLN A 148 -0.91 1.22 -15.56
CA GLN A 148 -1.57 2.18 -14.66
C GLN A 148 -2.12 1.58 -13.34
N PRO A 149 -2.83 0.43 -13.34
CA PRO A 149 -3.35 -0.12 -12.10
C PRO A 149 -2.24 -0.52 -11.13
N ARG A 150 -1.11 -1.05 -11.64
CA ARG A 150 0.03 -1.43 -10.77
C ARG A 150 0.70 -0.24 -10.13
N LEU A 151 0.86 0.85 -10.89
CA LEU A 151 1.47 2.07 -10.37
C LEU A 151 0.60 2.73 -9.31
N THR A 152 -0.73 2.70 -9.48
CA THR A 152 -1.70 3.19 -8.47
C THR A 152 -1.59 2.40 -7.17
N VAL A 153 -1.50 1.07 -7.24
CA VAL A 153 -1.34 0.23 -6.05
C VAL A 153 0.01 0.48 -5.37
N LEU A 154 1.09 0.68 -6.15
CA LEU A 154 2.40 1.02 -5.61
C LEU A 154 2.41 2.37 -4.88
N MET A 155 1.71 3.38 -5.41
CA MET A 155 1.49 4.65 -4.71
C MET A 155 0.74 4.44 -3.40
N LEU A 156 -0.30 3.63 -3.40
CA LEU A 156 -1.07 3.34 -2.20
C LEU A 156 -0.25 2.58 -1.15
N MET A 157 0.57 1.62 -1.58
CA MET A 157 1.53 0.93 -0.71
C MET A 157 2.54 1.90 -0.11
N HIS A 158 3.07 2.81 -0.92
CA HIS A 158 4.00 3.85 -0.46
C HIS A 158 3.35 4.79 0.55
N ALA A 159 2.10 5.18 0.32
CA ALA A 159 1.34 5.99 1.26
C ALA A 159 1.12 5.25 2.60
N LEU A 160 0.69 3.99 2.55
CA LEU A 160 0.52 3.16 3.74
C LEU A 160 1.82 2.95 4.53
N PHE A 161 2.93 2.75 3.82
CA PHE A 161 4.26 2.67 4.44
C PHE A 161 4.59 3.96 5.19
N TRP A 162 4.40 5.12 4.57
CA TRP A 162 4.66 6.40 5.22
C TRP A 162 3.76 6.67 6.41
N VAL A 163 2.49 6.29 6.35
CA VAL A 163 1.59 6.42 7.50
C VAL A 163 2.09 5.58 8.68
N ALA A 164 2.59 4.37 8.43
CA ALA A 164 3.22 3.55 9.48
C ALA A 164 4.49 4.21 10.05
N VAL A 165 5.32 4.83 9.20
CA VAL A 165 6.49 5.61 9.65
C VAL A 165 6.06 6.77 10.56
N ILE A 166 5.03 7.53 10.16
CA ILE A 166 4.53 8.68 10.93
C ILE A 166 3.96 8.23 12.27
N PHE A 167 3.17 7.15 12.31
CA PHE A 167 2.62 6.61 13.57
C PHE A 167 3.70 6.09 14.50
N PHE A 168 4.69 5.38 13.94
CA PHE A 168 5.82 4.91 14.73
C PHE A 168 6.62 6.08 15.28
N ALA A 169 6.89 7.10 14.46
CA ALA A 169 7.63 8.28 14.88
C ALA A 169 6.89 9.09 15.95
N ASP A 170 5.57 9.24 15.82
CA ASP A 170 4.71 9.89 16.84
C ASP A 170 4.84 9.19 18.19
N SER A 171 4.89 7.85 18.19
CA SER A 171 4.99 7.07 19.42
C SER A 171 6.35 7.14 20.12
N VAL A 172 7.43 7.42 19.38
CA VAL A 172 8.80 7.43 19.91
C VAL A 172 9.28 8.84 20.22
N TRP A 173 9.04 9.80 19.31
CA TRP A 173 9.54 11.17 19.39
C TRP A 173 8.44 12.22 19.61
N GLY A 174 7.17 11.81 19.63
CA GLY A 174 6.04 12.70 19.85
C GLY A 174 5.59 13.48 18.59
N ASP A 175 4.54 14.28 18.80
CA ASP A 175 3.76 14.97 17.77
C ASP A 175 4.59 15.98 16.95
N ALA A 176 5.62 16.56 17.54
CA ALA A 176 6.47 17.53 16.85
C ALA A 176 7.18 16.90 15.65
N VAL A 177 7.76 15.71 15.81
CA VAL A 177 8.51 15.03 14.73
C VAL A 177 7.57 14.42 13.70
N SER A 178 6.44 13.84 14.14
CA SER A 178 5.47 13.21 13.25
C SER A 178 4.85 14.22 12.27
N ARG A 179 4.60 15.46 12.73
CA ARG A 179 4.15 16.56 11.85
C ARG A 179 5.16 16.91 10.78
N TRP A 180 6.46 16.97 11.09
CA TRP A 180 7.48 17.26 10.09
C TRP A 180 7.62 16.16 9.03
N LEU A 181 7.29 14.91 9.37
CA LEU A 181 7.28 13.79 8.42
C LEU A 181 6.14 13.89 7.39
N THR A 182 5.15 14.77 7.59
CA THR A 182 4.13 15.04 6.56
C THR A 182 4.73 15.74 5.33
N VAL A 183 5.78 16.56 5.50
CA VAL A 183 6.44 17.25 4.39
C VAL A 183 7.09 16.28 3.40
N PRO A 184 8.01 15.37 3.81
CA PRO A 184 8.57 14.39 2.89
C PRO A 184 7.51 13.44 2.35
N PHE A 185 6.49 13.10 3.13
CA PHE A 185 5.34 12.32 2.64
C PHE A 185 4.66 12.99 1.44
N LEU A 186 4.31 14.27 1.56
CA LEU A 186 3.65 15.03 0.49
C LEU A 186 4.56 15.19 -0.73
N LEU A 187 5.84 15.49 -0.52
CA LEU A 187 6.80 15.66 -1.62
C LEU A 187 7.02 14.36 -2.39
N LEU A 188 7.17 13.23 -1.70
CA LEU A 188 7.41 11.94 -2.33
C LEU A 188 6.16 11.38 -3.02
N ASN A 189 4.99 11.46 -2.37
CA ASN A 189 3.73 11.02 -2.98
C ASN A 189 3.30 11.95 -4.12
N GLY A 190 3.46 13.26 -3.97
CA GLY A 190 3.23 14.25 -5.02
C GLY A 190 4.18 14.04 -6.20
N GLY A 191 5.46 13.77 -5.92
CA GLY A 191 6.47 13.42 -6.93
C GLY A 191 6.09 12.16 -7.71
N LEU A 192 5.67 11.09 -7.03
CA LEU A 192 5.12 9.90 -7.68
C LEU A 192 3.89 10.24 -8.53
N GLY A 193 2.99 11.08 -8.03
CA GLY A 193 1.81 11.61 -8.73
C GLY A 193 2.15 12.31 -10.05
N LEU A 194 3.16 13.16 -10.02
CA LEU A 194 3.66 13.86 -11.19
C LEU A 194 4.30 12.91 -12.20
N LEU A 195 5.09 11.94 -11.75
CA LEU A 195 5.66 10.91 -12.62
C LEU A 195 4.57 10.08 -13.31
N TYR A 196 3.49 9.77 -12.59
CA TYR A 196 2.32 9.08 -13.14
C TYR A 196 1.64 9.89 -14.24
N SER A 197 1.28 11.15 -13.96
CA SER A 197 0.58 12.02 -14.93
C SER A 197 1.39 12.22 -16.22
N ARG A 198 2.71 12.38 -16.11
CA ARG A 198 3.62 12.50 -17.27
C ARG A 198 3.64 11.25 -18.14
N ARG A 199 3.65 10.06 -17.54
CA ARG A 199 3.58 8.80 -18.31
C ARG A 199 2.25 8.65 -19.04
N LEU A 200 1.16 9.04 -18.39
CA LEU A 200 -0.19 8.97 -18.96
C LEU A 200 -0.32 9.84 -20.21
N ASN A 201 0.23 11.04 -20.17
CA ASN A 201 0.23 11.96 -21.32
C ASN A 201 1.08 11.45 -22.49
N ARG A 202 2.16 10.71 -22.23
CA ARG A 202 3.01 10.11 -23.29
C ARG A 202 2.35 8.93 -24.02
N GLN A 203 1.37 8.27 -23.40
CA GLN A 203 0.66 7.14 -23.99
C GLN A 203 -0.62 7.54 -24.76
N ARG A 204 -1.02 8.83 -24.72
CA ARG A 204 -2.14 9.30 -25.53
C ARG A 204 -1.68 9.42 -26.99
N PRO A 205 -2.35 8.76 -27.95
CA PRO A 205 -2.06 8.99 -29.36
C PRO A 205 -2.31 10.47 -29.67
N ALA A 206 -1.37 11.10 -30.38
CA ALA A 206 -1.59 12.42 -30.93
C ALA A 206 -2.85 12.35 -31.80
N LYS A 207 -3.83 13.19 -31.48
CA LYS A 207 -5.05 13.34 -32.28
C LYS A 207 -4.73 14.11 -33.55
#